data_AF-A0A7J8YUF4-F1
#
_entry.id   AF-A0A7J8YUF4-F1
#
_cell.length_a   1.000
_cell.length_b   1.000
_cell.length_c   1.000
_cell.angle_alpha   90.00
_cell.angle_beta   90.00
_cell.angle_gamma   90.00
#
_symmetry.space_group_name_H-M   'P 1'
#
loop_
_entity.id
_entity.type
_entity.pdbx_description
1 polymer ?
#
loop_
_entity_poly.entity_id
_entity_poly.type
_entity_poly.pdbx_seq_one_letter_code
_entity_poly.pdbx_strand_id
1 'polypeptide(L)'
;MIAANGLLGKSCYILLSNPKPMVPSLVETGARLFVTKLLSHFISTGSVVLLENGGTMFTFEGTTKKCSLKTVINVHKPHFYWKVMTAADISLANAYINGDISFADKRYGLLNVLMILFANRGLISSSSIKKRRRWTPFIFTAGLTSAKYCFKHFSRRNTLTQARRNISRHYDLSNELFALFMDETMAHSCAVFKTEDEDLTDAQRRKFSLLIEQARIDNKMKFLRLDVVGEA
;
A
#
# COMPACT_ATOMS: atom_id res chain seq x y z
N MET A 1 10.85 -33.21 -0.79
CA MET A 1 11.81 -32.45 -1.63
C MET A 1 11.32 -32.19 -3.07
N ILE A 2 10.03 -32.36 -3.42
CA ILE A 2 9.55 -32.21 -4.82
C ILE A 2 8.41 -31.17 -4.99
N ALA A 3 7.75 -30.71 -3.91
CA ALA A 3 6.59 -29.82 -4.01
C ALA A 3 6.91 -28.31 -4.13
N ALA A 4 8.16 -27.88 -3.88
CA ALA A 4 8.52 -26.45 -3.83
C ALA A 4 8.94 -25.86 -5.20
N ASN A 5 9.19 -26.69 -6.20
CA ASN A 5 9.75 -26.24 -7.48
C ASN A 5 8.71 -25.67 -8.47
N GLY A 6 7.41 -25.83 -8.19
CA GLY A 6 6.36 -25.36 -9.11
C GLY A 6 6.05 -23.86 -9.03
N LEU A 7 6.37 -23.21 -7.90
CA LEU A 7 6.03 -21.79 -7.65
C LEU A 7 7.17 -20.82 -7.94
N LEU A 8 8.41 -21.33 -8.00
CA LEU A 8 9.62 -20.55 -8.20
C LEU A 8 9.95 -20.55 -9.69
N GLY A 9 9.18 -19.76 -10.45
CA GLY A 9 9.45 -19.50 -11.86
C GLY A 9 10.90 -19.07 -12.08
N LYS A 10 11.39 -19.34 -13.31
CA LYS A 10 12.77 -19.20 -13.84
C LYS A 10 13.59 -17.97 -13.37
N SER A 11 12.96 -16.94 -12.80
CA SER A 11 13.61 -15.77 -12.19
C SER A 11 14.44 -16.10 -10.94
N CYS A 12 14.15 -17.19 -10.21
CA CYS A 12 14.94 -17.55 -9.02
C CYS A 12 16.32 -18.16 -9.35
N TYR A 13 16.48 -18.78 -10.52
CA TYR A 13 17.76 -19.38 -10.92
C TYR A 13 18.87 -18.33 -11.12
N ILE A 14 18.51 -17.10 -11.51
CA ILE A 14 19.49 -16.03 -11.73
C ILE A 14 20.03 -15.47 -10.39
N LEU A 15 19.25 -15.56 -9.30
CA LEU A 15 19.61 -15.07 -7.96
C LEU A 15 20.43 -16.04 -7.12
N LEU A 16 20.58 -17.31 -7.53
CA LEU A 16 21.43 -18.29 -6.83
C LEU A 16 22.93 -18.13 -7.14
N SER A 17 23.31 -17.15 -7.98
CA SER A 17 24.70 -16.85 -8.30
C SER A 17 25.33 -15.99 -7.18
N ASN A 18 25.60 -16.62 -6.03
CA ASN A 18 26.40 -16.07 -4.92
C ASN A 18 25.91 -14.73 -4.30
N PRO A 19 24.71 -14.67 -3.69
CA PRO A 19 24.32 -13.49 -2.93
C PRO A 19 25.15 -13.40 -1.64
N LYS A 20 25.82 -12.27 -1.41
CA LYS A 20 26.39 -11.97 -0.08
C LYS A 20 25.27 -12.09 0.96
N PRO A 21 25.41 -12.94 1.98
CA PRO A 21 24.35 -13.10 2.98
C PRO A 21 24.11 -11.77 3.69
N MET A 22 22.84 -11.40 3.82
CA MET A 22 22.45 -10.23 4.61
C MET A 22 22.81 -10.48 6.08
N VAL A 23 23.70 -9.66 6.63
CA VAL A 23 24.12 -9.74 8.03
C VAL A 23 23.45 -8.58 8.79
N PRO A 24 22.34 -8.83 9.51
CA PRO A 24 21.70 -7.80 10.33
C PRO A 24 22.54 -7.50 11.58
N SER A 25 22.54 -6.24 12.01
CA SER A 25 23.02 -5.84 13.33
C SER A 25 22.17 -6.44 14.45
N LEU A 26 22.63 -6.35 15.71
CA LEU A 26 21.84 -6.83 16.86
C LEU A 26 20.46 -6.17 16.96
N VAL A 27 20.40 -4.86 16.68
CA VAL A 27 19.14 -4.09 16.67
C VAL A 27 18.22 -4.57 15.55
N GLU A 28 18.76 -4.77 14.36
CA GLU A 28 18.00 -5.27 13.20
C GLU A 28 17.56 -6.72 13.39
N THR A 29 18.34 -7.53 14.09
CA THR A 29 17.99 -8.92 14.43
C THR A 29 16.79 -8.95 15.38
N GLY A 30 16.79 -8.10 16.42
CA GLY A 30 15.65 -7.94 17.32
C GLY A 30 14.42 -7.42 16.59
N ALA A 31 14.59 -6.42 15.72
CA ALA A 31 13.51 -5.87 14.90
C ALA A 31 12.94 -6.91 13.92
N ARG A 32 13.80 -7.72 13.31
CA ARG A 32 13.41 -8.81 12.41
C ARG A 32 12.53 -9.80 13.15
N LEU A 33 12.98 -10.29 14.31
CA LEU A 33 12.19 -11.22 15.13
C LEU A 33 10.82 -10.65 15.50
N PHE A 34 10.77 -9.36 15.87
CA PHE A 34 9.52 -8.67 16.17
C PHE A 34 8.60 -8.62 14.95
N VAL A 35 9.10 -8.16 13.80
CA VAL A 35 8.32 -8.03 12.55
C VAL A 35 7.82 -9.39 12.08
N THR A 36 8.67 -10.43 12.09
CA THR A 36 8.25 -11.78 11.68
C THR A 36 7.18 -12.34 12.61
N LYS A 37 7.30 -12.12 13.93
CA LYS A 37 6.29 -12.55 14.91
C LYS A 37 4.98 -11.75 14.79
N LEU A 38 5.07 -10.46 14.48
CA LEU A 38 3.91 -9.62 14.22
C LEU A 38 3.18 -10.11 12.96
N LEU A 39 3.89 -10.36 11.87
CA LEU A 39 3.32 -10.84 10.61
C LEU A 39 2.71 -12.23 10.74
N SER A 40 3.33 -13.14 11.48
CA SER A 40 2.76 -14.48 11.73
C SER A 40 1.44 -14.43 12.51
N HIS A 41 1.29 -13.47 13.42
CA HIS A 41 0.03 -13.27 14.14
C HIS A 41 -1.00 -12.49 13.31
N PHE A 42 -0.56 -11.55 12.48
CA PHE A 42 -1.42 -10.69 11.68
C PHE A 42 -2.02 -11.42 10.46
N ILE A 43 -1.23 -12.27 9.78
CA ILE A 43 -1.64 -12.95 8.56
C ILE A 43 -2.40 -14.22 8.92
N SER A 44 -3.73 -14.14 8.91
CA SER A 44 -4.63 -15.28 9.11
C SER A 44 -5.25 -15.78 7.79
N THR A 45 -5.21 -14.98 6.73
CA THR A 45 -5.65 -15.37 5.37
C THR A 45 -4.66 -14.88 4.30
N GLY A 46 -4.51 -15.63 3.21
CA GLY A 46 -3.47 -15.41 2.19
C GLY A 46 -2.09 -15.91 2.58
N SER A 47 -1.10 -15.73 1.70
CA SER A 47 0.30 -16.10 1.93
C SER A 47 1.25 -14.96 1.60
N VAL A 48 2.09 -14.59 2.56
CA VAL A 48 3.18 -13.62 2.37
C VAL A 48 4.49 -14.30 2.68
N VAL A 49 5.44 -14.24 1.74
CA VAL A 49 6.79 -14.75 1.92
C VAL A 49 7.76 -13.57 1.93
N LEU A 50 8.61 -13.48 2.95
CA LEU A 50 9.76 -12.58 2.95
C LEU A 50 11.00 -13.37 2.55
N LEU A 51 11.65 -12.97 1.45
CA LEU A 51 12.91 -13.54 0.98
C LEU A 51 14.03 -12.54 1.20
N GLU A 52 14.94 -12.81 2.14
CA GLU A 52 16.11 -11.96 2.37
C GLU A 52 17.20 -12.23 1.32
N ASN A 53 17.94 -11.19 0.95
CA ASN A 53 19.20 -11.34 0.21
C ASN A 53 20.15 -12.24 1.03
N GLY A 54 20.42 -13.45 0.57
CA GLY A 54 21.16 -14.47 1.35
C GLY A 54 20.38 -15.77 1.54
N GLY A 55 19.12 -15.83 1.10
CA GLY A 55 18.34 -17.06 0.99
C GLY A 55 17.50 -17.40 2.21
N THR A 56 17.55 -16.62 3.29
CA THR A 56 16.63 -16.77 4.42
C THR A 56 15.21 -16.47 3.95
N MET A 57 14.28 -17.38 4.24
CA MET A 57 12.89 -17.25 3.85
C MET A 57 11.97 -17.36 5.06
N PHE A 58 11.09 -16.37 5.24
CA PHE A 58 10.03 -16.41 6.24
C PHE A 58 8.68 -16.51 5.53
N THR A 59 7.93 -17.57 5.82
CA THR A 59 6.61 -17.80 5.22
C THR A 59 5.52 -17.56 6.26
N PHE A 60 4.56 -16.74 5.90
CA PHE A 60 3.37 -16.45 6.70
C PHE A 60 2.15 -16.87 5.89
N GLU A 61 1.56 -18.02 6.25
CA GLU A 61 0.40 -18.57 5.57
C GLU A 61 -0.78 -18.64 6.53
N GLY A 62 -1.88 -18.03 6.12
CA GLY A 62 -3.12 -18.04 6.84
C GLY A 62 -3.86 -19.37 6.70
N THR A 63 -4.43 -19.88 7.78
CA THR A 63 -5.23 -21.12 7.76
C THR A 63 -6.66 -20.91 7.24
N THR A 64 -7.09 -19.66 7.07
CA THR A 64 -8.46 -19.34 6.65
C THR A 64 -8.57 -19.14 5.14
N LYS A 65 -9.60 -19.76 4.52
CA LYS A 65 -9.84 -19.73 3.06
C LYS A 65 -10.41 -18.42 2.50
N LYS A 66 -10.41 -17.32 3.27
CA LYS A 66 -11.03 -16.05 2.85
C LYS A 66 -10.29 -15.37 1.68
N CYS A 67 -9.00 -15.57 1.57
CA CYS A 67 -8.12 -15.01 0.54
C CYS A 67 -7.09 -16.06 0.13
N SER A 68 -7.00 -16.35 -1.17
CA SER A 68 -6.03 -17.29 -1.76
C SER A 68 -4.79 -16.60 -2.35
N LEU A 69 -4.70 -15.27 -2.22
CA LEU A 69 -3.60 -14.49 -2.79
C LEU A 69 -2.27 -14.86 -2.14
N LYS A 70 -1.24 -14.92 -2.97
CA LYS A 70 0.14 -15.18 -2.58
C LYS A 70 1.05 -14.06 -3.08
N THR A 71 2.03 -13.70 -2.28
CA THR A 71 3.00 -12.67 -2.65
C THR A 71 4.35 -12.93 -1.97
N VAL A 72 5.42 -12.62 -2.69
CA VAL A 72 6.81 -12.78 -2.25
C VAL A 72 7.47 -11.40 -2.27
N ILE A 73 7.90 -10.96 -1.10
CA ILE A 73 8.62 -9.70 -0.88
C ILE A 73 10.09 -10.03 -0.74
N ASN A 74 10.91 -9.52 -1.66
CA ASN A 74 12.35 -9.60 -1.56
C ASN A 74 12.86 -8.46 -0.69
N VAL A 75 13.56 -8.78 0.39
CA VAL A 75 14.16 -7.82 1.31
C VAL A 75 15.64 -7.68 0.96
N HIS A 76 16.02 -6.50 0.47
CA HIS A 76 17.38 -6.27 -0.01
C HIS A 76 18.32 -5.77 1.09
N LYS A 77 17.78 -5.10 2.11
CA LYS A 77 18.57 -4.47 3.17
C LYS A 77 17.94 -4.70 4.56
N PRO A 78 18.75 -4.97 5.60
CA PRO A 78 18.26 -5.39 6.91
C PRO A 78 17.58 -4.26 7.71
N HIS A 79 17.93 -3.00 7.42
CA HIS A 79 17.36 -1.83 8.11
C HIS A 79 15.85 -1.68 7.86
N PHE A 80 15.30 -2.38 6.86
CA PHE A 80 13.88 -2.51 6.60
C PHE A 80 13.11 -2.89 7.87
N TYR A 81 13.57 -3.91 8.60
CA TYR A 81 12.88 -4.42 9.78
C TYR A 81 12.81 -3.37 10.90
N TRP A 82 13.90 -2.64 11.11
CA TRP A 82 13.93 -1.54 12.08
C TRP A 82 12.98 -0.40 11.70
N LYS A 83 12.94 -0.02 10.42
CA LYS A 83 12.01 1.01 9.91
C LYS A 83 10.55 0.58 10.08
N VAL A 84 10.22 -0.67 9.74
CA VAL A 84 8.85 -1.20 9.90
C VAL A 84 8.45 -1.27 11.37
N MET A 85 9.34 -1.70 12.27
CA MET A 85 9.05 -1.74 13.70
C MET A 85 8.77 -0.34 14.29
N THR A 86 9.48 0.69 13.83
CA THR A 86 9.42 2.05 14.43
C THR A 86 8.36 2.96 13.81
N ALA A 87 8.05 2.79 12.52
CA ALA A 87 7.13 3.67 11.78
C ALA A 87 6.17 2.93 10.81
N ALA A 88 5.98 1.62 11.02
CA ALA A 88 4.93 0.75 10.47
C ALA A 88 4.47 1.00 9.02
N ASP A 89 3.41 1.78 8.83
CA ASP A 89 2.67 1.95 7.57
C ASP A 89 3.45 2.76 6.53
N ILE A 90 3.94 3.93 6.92
CA ILE A 90 4.74 4.80 6.05
C ILE A 90 6.08 4.13 5.71
N SER A 91 6.63 3.34 6.64
CA SER A 91 7.90 2.65 6.45
C SER A 91 7.86 1.61 5.35
N LEU A 92 6.75 0.90 5.15
CA LEU A 92 6.62 -0.09 4.07
C LEU A 92 6.64 0.60 2.70
N ALA A 93 5.88 1.68 2.55
CA ALA A 93 5.86 2.47 1.32
C ALA A 93 7.23 3.07 1.02
N ASN A 94 7.88 3.68 2.03
CA ASN A 94 9.23 4.22 1.89
C ASN A 94 10.26 3.14 1.54
N ALA A 95 10.14 1.93 2.11
CA ALA A 95 11.03 0.83 1.78
C ALA A 95 10.90 0.41 0.31
N TYR A 96 9.67 0.37 -0.22
CA TYR A 96 9.44 0.09 -1.63
C TYR A 96 10.01 1.19 -2.54
N ILE A 97 9.70 2.46 -2.26
CA ILE A 97 10.18 3.62 -3.05
C ILE A 97 11.71 3.70 -3.04
N ASN A 98 12.37 3.44 -1.91
CA ASN A 98 13.82 3.47 -1.78
C ASN A 98 14.53 2.21 -2.31
N GLY A 99 13.79 1.22 -2.83
CA GLY A 99 14.34 -0.06 -3.28
C GLY A 99 14.94 -0.91 -2.15
N ASP A 100 14.52 -0.69 -0.91
CA ASP A 100 14.89 -1.54 0.23
C ASP A 100 14.17 -2.90 0.17
N ILE A 101 12.98 -2.91 -0.47
CA ILE A 101 12.22 -4.11 -0.80
C ILE A 101 11.80 -4.11 -2.28
N SER A 102 11.60 -5.29 -2.84
CA SER A 102 10.93 -5.48 -4.13
C SER A 102 9.97 -6.67 -4.08
N PHE A 103 9.19 -6.87 -5.13
CA PHE A 103 8.29 -8.01 -5.25
C PHE A 103 8.78 -8.96 -6.33
N ALA A 104 8.67 -10.27 -6.09
CA ALA A 104 8.99 -11.26 -7.11
C ALA A 104 8.07 -11.14 -8.33
N ASP A 105 6.77 -10.92 -8.08
CA ASP A 105 5.81 -10.53 -9.11
C ASP A 105 5.77 -9.00 -9.24
N LYS A 106 6.30 -8.49 -10.35
CA LYS A 106 6.34 -7.05 -10.63
C LYS A 106 4.97 -6.45 -10.99
N ARG A 107 4.03 -7.27 -11.46
CA ARG A 107 2.69 -6.81 -11.88
C ARG A 107 1.73 -6.76 -10.71
N TYR A 108 1.62 -7.87 -9.97
CA TYR A 108 0.61 -8.02 -8.92
C TYR A 108 1.19 -8.08 -7.51
N GLY A 109 2.51 -8.16 -7.32
CA GLY A 109 3.09 -8.40 -6.00
C GLY A 109 2.74 -7.34 -4.96
N LEU A 110 2.82 -6.05 -5.34
CA LEU A 110 2.42 -4.93 -4.48
C LEU A 110 0.91 -4.96 -4.20
N LEU A 111 0.09 -5.13 -5.23
CA LEU A 111 -1.36 -5.21 -5.10
C LEU A 111 -1.78 -6.36 -4.18
N ASN A 112 -1.19 -7.54 -4.37
CA ASN A 112 -1.45 -8.73 -3.57
C ASN A 112 -1.10 -8.50 -2.11
N VAL A 113 0.03 -7.86 -1.80
CA VAL A 113 0.34 -7.47 -0.40
C VAL A 113 -0.73 -6.57 0.16
N LEU A 114 -1.12 -5.51 -0.55
CA LEU A 114 -2.14 -4.58 -0.06
C LEU A 114 -3.48 -5.29 0.16
N MET A 115 -3.92 -6.12 -0.78
CA MET A 115 -5.14 -6.91 -0.67
C MET A 115 -5.11 -7.89 0.51
N ILE A 116 -3.99 -8.58 0.72
CA ILE A 116 -3.80 -9.47 1.88
C ILE A 116 -3.87 -8.65 3.18
N LEU A 117 -3.19 -7.50 3.25
CA LEU A 117 -3.23 -6.63 4.43
C LEU A 117 -4.66 -6.15 4.73
N PHE A 118 -5.43 -5.76 3.71
CA PHE A 118 -6.83 -5.37 3.86
C PHE A 118 -7.73 -6.53 4.29
N ALA A 119 -7.55 -7.72 3.71
CA ALA A 119 -8.30 -8.91 4.06
C ALA A 119 -8.10 -9.33 5.53
N ASN A 120 -6.89 -9.11 6.06
CA ASN A 120 -6.52 -9.39 7.45
C ASN A 120 -6.87 -8.25 8.42
N ARG A 121 -7.16 -7.02 7.94
CA ARG A 121 -7.59 -5.89 8.78
C ARG A 121 -8.85 -6.20 9.60
N GLY A 122 -9.76 -7.01 9.04
CA GLY A 122 -11.02 -7.39 9.69
C GLY A 122 -10.85 -8.30 10.92
N LEU A 123 -9.75 -9.03 11.03
CA LEU A 123 -9.49 -9.92 12.17
C LEU A 123 -9.08 -9.16 13.43
N ILE A 124 -8.40 -8.01 13.30
CA ILE A 124 -8.08 -7.15 14.45
C ILE A 124 -9.34 -6.47 15.03
N SER A 125 -10.41 -6.34 14.23
CA SER A 125 -11.67 -5.69 14.65
C SER A 125 -12.52 -6.56 15.59
N SER A 126 -12.31 -7.89 15.61
CA SER A 126 -13.16 -8.82 16.37
C SER A 126 -12.55 -9.23 17.72
N SER A 127 -11.22 -9.21 17.88
CA SER A 127 -10.59 -9.76 19.09
C SER A 127 -9.83 -8.78 20.01
N SER A 128 -9.68 -7.47 19.72
CA SER A 128 -9.15 -6.52 20.73
C SER A 128 -9.24 -5.01 20.47
N ILE A 129 -9.88 -4.52 19.39
CA ILE A 129 -9.94 -3.06 19.10
C ILE A 129 -11.01 -2.27 19.88
N LYS A 130 -11.74 -2.88 20.82
CA LYS A 130 -12.56 -2.12 21.80
C LYS A 130 -11.83 -1.75 23.10
N LYS A 131 -10.55 -2.13 23.27
CA LYS A 131 -9.67 -1.62 24.36
C LYS A 131 -8.47 -0.89 23.77
N ARG A 132 -8.71 0.29 23.22
CA ARG A 132 -7.65 1.27 22.88
C ARG A 132 -7.12 1.95 24.16
N ARG A 133 -6.52 1.15 25.05
CA ARG A 133 -5.65 1.56 26.16
C ARG A 133 -4.58 0.47 26.29
N ARG A 134 -3.30 0.85 26.11
CA ARG A 134 -2.12 0.16 26.69
C ARG A 134 -1.45 -1.02 25.96
N TRP A 135 -1.28 -1.01 24.63
CA TRP A 135 -0.42 -2.00 23.93
C TRP A 135 0.58 -1.40 22.93
N THR A 136 1.01 -0.16 23.13
CA THR A 136 2.37 0.21 22.73
C THR A 136 3.30 -0.46 23.75
N PRO A 137 4.25 -1.32 23.35
CA PRO A 137 5.24 -1.83 24.28
C PRO A 137 5.92 -0.62 24.94
N PHE A 138 6.23 -0.76 26.23
CA PHE A 138 7.01 0.18 27.04
C PHE A 138 8.43 0.33 26.46
N ILE A 139 8.53 0.91 25.27
CA ILE A 139 9.76 1.49 24.74
C ILE A 139 9.58 2.99 24.90
N PHE A 140 10.60 3.60 25.48
CA PHE A 140 10.78 4.99 25.94
C PHE A 140 10.40 6.12 24.94
N THR A 141 9.81 5.81 23.79
CA THR A 141 9.52 6.72 22.68
C THR A 141 8.11 7.29 22.67
N ALA A 142 7.18 6.75 23.48
CA ALA A 142 5.76 7.15 23.48
C ALA A 142 5.53 8.62 23.90
N GLY A 143 6.36 9.16 24.81
CA GLY A 143 6.26 10.57 25.22
C GLY A 143 6.64 11.55 24.11
N LEU A 144 7.77 11.31 23.44
CA LEU A 144 8.26 12.19 22.37
C LEU A 144 7.44 12.10 21.07
N THR A 145 7.00 10.89 20.70
CA THR A 145 6.17 10.72 19.49
C THR A 145 4.78 11.28 19.68
N SER A 146 4.12 11.03 20.82
CA SER A 146 2.78 11.56 21.08
C SER A 146 2.77 13.09 21.16
N ALA A 147 3.81 13.71 21.74
CA ALA A 147 3.98 15.16 21.74
C ALA A 147 4.18 15.71 20.30
N LYS A 148 5.04 15.08 19.48
CA LYS A 148 5.23 15.45 18.06
C LYS A 148 3.94 15.34 17.24
N TYR A 149 3.17 14.27 17.40
CA TYR A 149 1.90 14.09 16.69
C TYR A 149 0.83 15.08 17.15
N CYS A 150 0.73 15.34 18.46
CA CYS A 150 -0.20 16.31 19.02
C CYS A 150 0.14 17.75 18.56
N PHE A 151 1.42 18.14 18.61
CA PHE A 151 1.88 19.45 18.11
C PHE A 151 1.63 19.62 16.60
N LYS A 152 1.93 18.59 15.80
CA LYS A 152 1.68 18.58 14.35
C LYS A 152 0.19 18.61 14.01
N HIS A 153 -0.67 18.02 14.85
CA HIS A 153 -2.13 18.05 14.67
C HIS A 153 -2.73 19.39 15.11
N PHE A 154 -2.24 20.00 16.20
CA PHE A 154 -2.68 21.32 16.67
C PHE A 154 -2.22 22.47 15.75
N SER A 155 -1.10 22.29 15.05
CA SER A 155 -0.56 23.23 14.06
C SER A 155 -1.23 23.13 12.67
N ARG A 156 -2.18 22.20 12.47
CA ARG A 156 -2.95 22.03 11.23
C ARG A 156 -4.33 22.67 11.34
N ARG A 157 -4.39 24.00 11.46
CA ARG A 157 -5.65 24.74 11.24
C ARG A 157 -5.88 24.86 9.72
N ASN A 158 -7.06 24.47 9.23
CA ASN A 158 -7.49 24.68 7.85
C ASN A 158 -7.79 26.18 7.61
N THR A 159 -6.75 26.99 7.50
CA THR A 159 -6.87 28.39 7.04
C THR A 159 -6.76 28.43 5.52
N LEU A 160 -7.45 29.36 4.86
CA LEU A 160 -7.39 29.53 3.39
C LEU A 160 -5.94 29.65 2.88
N THR A 161 -5.08 30.32 3.63
CA THR A 161 -3.65 30.49 3.31
C THR A 161 -2.88 29.18 3.39
N GLN A 162 -3.21 28.31 4.35
CA GLN A 162 -2.58 27.00 4.52
C GLN A 162 -3.15 25.95 3.57
N ALA A 163 -4.43 26.06 3.18
CA ALA A 163 -5.02 25.31 2.08
C ALA A 163 -4.29 25.66 0.77
N ARG A 164 -4.12 26.94 0.45
CA ARG A 164 -3.34 27.39 -0.73
C ARG A 164 -1.89 26.90 -0.70
N ARG A 165 -1.24 26.87 0.47
CA ARG A 165 0.13 26.38 0.66
C ARG A 165 0.27 24.84 0.68
N ASN A 166 -0.82 24.11 1.00
CA ASN A 166 -0.89 22.67 0.85
C ASN A 166 -1.14 22.28 -0.61
N ILE A 167 -2.00 23.04 -1.31
CA ILE A 167 -2.27 22.91 -2.74
C ILE A 167 -1.01 23.25 -3.55
N SER A 168 -0.25 24.29 -3.19
CA SER A 168 1.00 24.65 -3.87
C SER A 168 2.18 23.69 -3.61
N ARG A 169 2.01 22.70 -2.73
CA ARG A 169 2.96 21.59 -2.57
C ARG A 169 2.50 20.34 -3.33
N HIS A 170 1.41 20.42 -4.08
CA HIS A 170 1.06 19.39 -5.02
C HIS A 170 2.12 19.34 -6.12
N TYR A 171 2.40 18.11 -6.53
CA TYR A 171 3.24 17.82 -7.66
C TYR A 171 2.76 18.67 -8.83
N ASP A 172 3.64 19.48 -9.41
CA ASP A 172 3.52 19.95 -10.78
C ASP A 172 3.68 18.73 -11.71
N LEU A 173 2.78 17.76 -11.54
CA LEU A 173 2.65 16.61 -12.40
C LEU A 173 2.00 17.19 -13.66
N SER A 174 2.79 17.32 -14.72
CA SER A 174 2.30 17.91 -15.97
C SER A 174 1.13 17.08 -16.52
N ASN A 175 0.20 17.76 -17.20
CA ASN A 175 -0.88 17.08 -17.94
C ASN A 175 -0.32 16.00 -18.90
N GLU A 176 0.92 16.17 -19.38
CA GLU A 176 1.62 15.19 -20.21
C GLU A 176 1.83 13.86 -19.49
N LEU A 177 2.22 13.86 -18.20
CA LEU A 177 2.40 12.60 -17.46
C LEU A 177 1.05 11.89 -17.28
N PHE A 178 0.00 12.64 -16.97
CA PHE A 178 -1.35 12.10 -16.82
C PHE A 178 -1.88 11.52 -18.13
N ALA A 179 -1.67 12.20 -19.26
CA ALA A 179 -2.08 11.73 -20.58
C ALA A 179 -1.44 10.39 -20.98
N LEU A 180 -0.32 9.97 -20.36
CA LEU A 180 0.30 8.66 -20.64
C LEU A 180 -0.48 7.46 -20.09
N PHE A 181 -1.34 7.66 -19.08
CA PHE A 181 -2.08 6.56 -18.44
C PHE A 181 -3.57 6.83 -18.23
N MET A 182 -4.05 8.02 -18.58
CA MET A 182 -5.47 8.38 -18.55
C MET A 182 -6.09 8.26 -19.94
N ASP A 183 -7.41 8.17 -19.99
CA ASP A 183 -8.16 8.22 -21.25
C ASP A 183 -8.33 9.66 -21.76
N GLU A 184 -8.87 9.80 -22.97
CA GLU A 184 -9.10 11.09 -23.63
C GLU A 184 -9.96 12.07 -22.80
N THR A 185 -10.80 11.57 -21.89
CA THR A 185 -11.63 12.44 -21.03
C THR A 185 -10.82 13.12 -19.91
N MET A 186 -9.56 12.71 -19.69
CA MET A 186 -8.68 13.17 -18.61
C MET A 186 -9.32 13.06 -17.22
N ALA A 187 -10.29 12.15 -17.06
CA ALA A 187 -11.08 12.06 -15.85
C ALA A 187 -10.31 11.36 -14.73
N HIS A 188 -9.78 12.14 -13.77
CA HIS A 188 -9.08 11.61 -12.59
C HIS A 188 -10.05 11.16 -11.48
N SER A 189 -10.96 10.26 -11.84
CA SER A 189 -12.00 9.72 -10.96
C SER A 189 -12.36 8.29 -11.35
N CYS A 190 -12.98 7.54 -10.44
CA CYS A 190 -13.39 6.16 -10.69
C CYS A 190 -14.33 6.07 -11.91
N ALA A 191 -14.03 5.17 -12.83
CA ALA A 191 -14.89 4.82 -13.95
C ALA A 191 -15.96 3.78 -13.54
N VAL A 192 -16.97 3.57 -14.39
CA VAL A 192 -18.00 2.55 -14.17
C VAL A 192 -17.92 1.50 -15.28
N PHE A 193 -17.28 0.38 -14.99
CA PHE A 193 -17.11 -0.75 -15.91
C PHE A 193 -18.35 -1.64 -15.93
N LYS A 194 -18.75 -2.08 -17.11
CA LYS A 194 -19.80 -3.08 -17.32
C LYS A 194 -19.23 -4.50 -17.31
N THR A 195 -18.01 -4.66 -17.82
CA THR A 195 -17.25 -5.91 -17.88
C THR A 195 -15.79 -5.64 -17.52
N GLU A 196 -15.05 -6.66 -17.06
CA GLU A 196 -13.67 -6.49 -16.60
C GLU A 196 -12.69 -6.04 -17.70
N ASP A 197 -12.93 -6.45 -18.95
CA ASP A 197 -12.06 -6.16 -20.11
C ASP A 197 -12.50 -4.93 -20.93
N GLU A 198 -13.39 -4.10 -20.38
CA GLU A 198 -13.89 -2.94 -21.10
C GLU A 198 -12.88 -1.78 -21.13
N ASP A 199 -12.89 -1.02 -22.23
CA ASP A 199 -12.03 0.14 -22.38
C ASP A 199 -12.33 1.23 -21.33
N LEU A 200 -11.28 1.88 -20.84
CA LEU A 200 -11.39 2.91 -19.82
C LEU A 200 -12.25 4.08 -20.30
N THR A 201 -12.15 4.47 -21.58
CA THR A 201 -12.89 5.59 -22.17
C THR A 201 -14.40 5.31 -22.13
N ASP A 202 -14.81 4.10 -22.49
CA ASP A 202 -16.22 3.69 -22.47
C ASP A 202 -16.76 3.64 -21.04
N ALA A 203 -15.97 3.12 -20.09
CA ALA A 203 -16.31 3.10 -18.68
C ALA A 203 -16.43 4.52 -18.08
N GLN A 204 -15.60 5.47 -18.51
CA GLN A 204 -15.69 6.88 -18.10
C GLN A 204 -16.91 7.58 -18.71
N ARG A 205 -17.19 7.36 -20.00
CA ARG A 205 -18.40 7.89 -20.65
C ARG A 205 -19.67 7.39 -19.96
N ARG A 206 -19.71 6.10 -19.63
CA ARG A 206 -20.83 5.52 -18.87
C ARG A 206 -21.03 6.20 -17.52
N LYS A 207 -19.96 6.42 -16.76
CA LYS A 207 -20.03 7.14 -15.49
C LYS A 207 -20.70 8.51 -15.68
N PHE A 208 -20.31 9.27 -16.72
CA PHE A 208 -20.92 10.57 -16.99
C PHE A 208 -22.40 10.47 -17.36
N SER A 209 -22.78 9.51 -18.20
CA SER A 209 -24.19 9.25 -18.54
C SER A 209 -25.02 8.93 -17.29
N LEU A 210 -24.52 8.06 -16.41
CA LEU A 210 -25.20 7.70 -15.16
C LEU A 210 -25.35 8.90 -14.21
N LEU A 211 -24.33 9.76 -14.10
CA LEU A 211 -24.42 10.96 -13.27
C LEU A 211 -25.46 11.95 -13.80
N ILE A 212 -25.54 12.14 -15.12
CA ILE A 212 -26.54 13.00 -15.76
C ILE A 212 -27.96 12.44 -15.54
N GLU A 213 -28.13 11.14 -15.71
CA GLU A 213 -29.41 10.45 -15.49
C GLU A 213 -29.86 10.57 -14.03
N GLN A 214 -28.96 10.30 -13.08
CA GLN A 214 -29.24 10.43 -11.64
C GLN A 214 -29.58 11.86 -11.23
N ALA A 215 -28.91 12.85 -11.84
CA ALA A 215 -29.17 14.27 -11.61
C ALA A 215 -30.47 14.75 -12.28
N ARG A 216 -31.09 13.94 -13.15
CA ARG A 216 -32.34 14.25 -13.88
C ARG A 216 -32.28 15.61 -14.60
N ILE A 217 -31.14 15.88 -15.23
CA ILE A 217 -30.89 17.14 -15.91
C ILE A 217 -31.76 17.21 -17.17
N ASP A 218 -32.52 18.29 -17.32
CA ASP A 218 -33.26 18.63 -18.53
C ASP A 218 -32.58 19.80 -19.26
N ASN A 219 -32.84 19.94 -20.56
CA ASN A 219 -32.21 20.88 -21.50
C ASN A 219 -32.43 22.36 -21.13
N LYS A 220 -33.31 22.65 -20.17
CA LYS A 220 -33.63 23.99 -19.67
C LYS A 220 -32.94 24.34 -18.35
N MET A 221 -32.26 23.38 -17.71
CA MET A 221 -31.65 23.57 -16.40
C MET A 221 -30.22 24.09 -16.52
N LYS A 222 -29.88 25.09 -15.70
CA LYS A 222 -28.49 25.51 -15.51
C LYS A 222 -27.88 24.63 -14.41
N PHE A 223 -26.76 23.98 -14.69
CA PHE A 223 -26.01 23.20 -13.71
C PHE A 223 -24.65 23.84 -13.44
N LEU A 224 -24.12 23.61 -12.24
CA LEU A 224 -22.80 24.05 -11.83
C LEU A 224 -21.90 22.82 -11.67
N ARG A 225 -20.77 22.80 -12.37
CA ARG A 225 -19.72 21.81 -12.14
C ARG A 225 -18.64 22.46 -11.29
N LEU A 226 -18.49 21.97 -10.07
CA LEU A 226 -17.40 22.38 -9.18
C LEU A 226 -16.14 21.60 -9.55
N ASP A 227 -14.98 22.24 -9.42
CA ASP A 227 -13.65 21.65 -9.60
C ASP A 227 -13.42 20.99 -10.97
N VAL A 228 -13.69 21.74 -12.05
CA VAL A 228 -13.31 21.32 -13.41
C VAL A 228 -11.80 21.38 -13.55
N VAL A 229 -11.15 20.23 -13.34
CA VAL A 229 -9.75 20.02 -13.72
C VAL A 229 -9.78 19.54 -15.18
N GLY A 230 -9.43 20.42 -16.12
CA GLY A 230 -9.46 20.06 -17.55
C GLY A 230 -9.48 21.21 -18.57
N GLU A 231 -9.50 22.48 -18.16
CA GLU A 231 -9.26 23.58 -19.10
C GLU A 231 -7.84 24.10 -18.92
N ALA A 232 -6.97 23.70 -19.85
CA ALA A 232 -5.74 24.40 -20.22
C ALA A 232 -5.71 24.48 -21.75
#